data_AF-A0A7K4I634-F1
#
_entry.id   AF-A0A7K4I634-F1
#
_cell.length_a   1.000
_cell.length_b   1.000
_cell.length_c   1.000
_cell.angle_alpha   90.00
_cell.angle_beta   90.00
_cell.angle_gamma   90.00
#
_symmetry.space_group_name_H-M   'P 1'
#
loop_
_entity.id
_entity.type
_entity.pdbx_description
1 polymer ?
#
loop_
_entity_poly.entity_id
_entity_poly.type
_entity_poly.pdbx_seq_one_letter_code
_entity_poly.pdbx_strand_id
1 'polypeptide(L)'
;MAGPLVGQLFGVEFGASSFSVNFLRELLTIVTISFTTRISKYAPIAFGGATSMDTTLPIIVQYCGSEELITAFASGFILSLIAPFTITTIATLNT
;
A
#
# COMPACT_ATOMS: atom_id res chain seq x y z
N MET A 1 0.28 5.88 -4.06
CA MET A 1 1.02 7.17 -3.96
C MET A 1 2.37 7.20 -4.71
N ALA A 2 3.01 6.07 -5.02
CA ALA A 2 4.37 6.07 -5.56
C ALA A 2 4.51 6.50 -7.05
N GLY A 3 3.50 6.24 -7.90
CA GLY A 3 3.59 6.45 -9.36
C GLY A 3 4.07 7.84 -9.82
N PRO A 4 3.41 8.94 -9.40
CA PRO A 4 3.82 10.29 -9.82
C PRO A 4 5.24 10.67 -9.39
N LEU A 5 5.62 10.37 -8.13
CA LEU A 5 6.94 10.70 -7.60
C LEU A 5 8.04 9.88 -8.28
N VAL A 6 7.80 8.57 -8.49
CA VAL A 6 8.72 7.71 -9.25
C VAL A 6 8.85 8.20 -10.69
N GLY A 7 7.75 8.61 -11.32
CA GLY A 7 7.76 9.16 -12.68
C GLY A 7 8.61 10.43 -12.81
N GLN A 8 8.56 11.31 -11.80
CA GLN A 8 9.37 12.52 -11.77
C GLN A 8 10.87 12.25 -11.58
N LEU A 9 11.23 11.26 -10.76
CA LEU A 9 12.63 11.00 -10.41
C LEU A 9 13.33 9.99 -11.34
N PHE A 10 12.60 9.04 -11.90
CA PHE A 10 13.14 7.93 -12.69
C PHE A 10 12.60 7.87 -14.13
N GLY A 11 11.65 8.73 -14.49
CA GLY A 11 11.03 8.78 -15.82
C GLY A 11 9.67 8.08 -15.92
N VAL A 12 8.93 8.42 -16.98
CA VAL A 12 7.51 8.06 -17.16
C VAL A 12 7.27 6.55 -17.16
N GLU A 13 8.14 5.76 -17.78
CA GLU A 13 8.06 4.30 -17.84
C GLU A 13 8.04 3.65 -16.44
N PHE A 14 8.92 4.12 -15.54
CA PHE A 14 8.99 3.65 -14.16
C PHE A 14 7.81 4.16 -13.32
N GLY A 15 7.36 5.40 -13.58
CA GLY A 15 6.16 5.94 -12.95
C GLY A 15 4.90 5.14 -13.28
N ALA A 16 4.71 4.78 -14.55
CA ALA A 16 3.62 3.95 -15.02
C ALA A 16 3.69 2.55 -14.39
N SER A 17 4.86 1.91 -14.42
CA SER A 17 5.08 0.60 -13.80
C SER A 17 4.77 0.61 -12.30
N SER A 18 5.23 1.64 -11.57
CA SER A 18 4.97 1.81 -10.14
C SER A 18 3.48 1.99 -9.83
N PHE A 19 2.77 2.77 -10.66
CA PHE A 19 1.33 2.92 -10.56
C PHE A 19 0.62 1.58 -10.78
N SER A 20 0.96 0.84 -11.84
CA SER A 20 0.38 -0.46 -12.18
C SER A 20 0.59 -1.50 -11.08
N VAL A 21 1.80 -1.58 -10.51
CA VAL A 21 2.10 -2.49 -9.39
C VAL A 21 1.30 -2.11 -8.15
N ASN A 22 1.19 -0.82 -7.82
CA ASN A 22 0.38 -0.37 -6.69
C ASN A 22 -1.11 -0.72 -6.87
N PHE A 23 -1.64 -0.47 -8.06
CA PHE A 23 -3.01 -0.82 -8.41
C PHE A 23 -3.26 -2.34 -8.33
N LEU A 24 -2.34 -3.15 -8.86
CA LEU A 24 -2.45 -4.60 -8.78
C LEU A 24 -2.39 -5.11 -7.34
N ARG A 25 -1.51 -4.56 -6.50
CA ARG A 25 -1.44 -4.91 -5.07
C ARG A 25 -2.76 -4.62 -4.36
N GLU A 26 -3.37 -3.45 -4.63
CA GLU A 26 -4.68 -3.09 -4.06
C GLU A 26 -5.77 -4.08 -4.49
N LEU A 27 -5.85 -4.39 -5.79
CA LEU A 27 -6.79 -5.38 -6.30
C LEU A 27 -6.58 -6.76 -5.66
N LEU A 28 -5.34 -7.23 -5.58
CA LEU A 28 -5.02 -8.51 -4.96
C LEU A 28 -5.40 -8.52 -3.47
N THR A 29 -5.18 -7.42 -2.75
CA THR A 29 -5.58 -7.30 -1.34
C THR A 29 -7.10 -7.48 -1.21
N ILE A 30 -7.88 -6.78 -2.03
CA ILE A 30 -9.34 -6.83 -2.00
C ILE A 30 -9.87 -8.22 -2.39
N VAL A 31 -9.36 -8.80 -3.48
CA VAL A 31 -9.83 -10.09 -3.99
C VAL A 31 -9.45 -11.24 -3.06
N THR A 32 -8.28 -11.17 -2.41
CA THR A 32 -7.79 -12.26 -1.56
C THR A 32 -8.15 -12.13 -0.09
N ILE A 33 -8.81 -11.03 0.33
CA ILE A 33 -9.07 -10.74 1.76
C ILE A 33 -9.80 -11.88 2.47
N SER A 34 -10.80 -12.49 1.83
CA SER A 34 -11.58 -13.58 2.42
C SER A 34 -10.75 -14.84 2.71
N PHE A 35 -9.60 -14.98 2.06
CA PHE A 35 -8.64 -16.06 2.30
C PHE A 35 -7.55 -15.64 3.28
N THR A 36 -6.97 -14.44 3.12
CA THR A 36 -5.85 -13.97 3.96
C THR A 36 -6.27 -13.73 5.41
N THR A 37 -7.52 -13.30 5.64
CA THR A 37 -8.14 -13.20 6.97
C THR A 37 -8.21 -14.52 7.72
N ARG A 38 -8.29 -15.66 7.01
CA ARG A 38 -8.26 -17.00 7.62
C ARG A 38 -6.87 -17.38 8.13
N ILE A 39 -5.82 -16.75 7.60
CA ILE A 39 -4.44 -16.93 8.05
C ILE A 39 -4.19 -16.04 9.27
N SER A 40 -4.55 -14.75 9.16
CA SER A 40 -4.44 -13.78 10.24
C SER A 40 -5.29 -12.54 9.93
N LYS A 41 -5.90 -11.95 10.95
CA LYS A 41 -6.58 -10.64 10.83
C LYS A 41 -5.65 -9.51 10.40
N TYR A 42 -4.33 -9.64 10.63
CA TYR A 42 -3.33 -8.64 10.26
C TYR A 42 -2.79 -8.81 8.83
N ALA A 43 -3.01 -9.97 8.19
CA ALA A 43 -2.48 -10.23 6.85
C ALA A 43 -3.07 -9.29 5.78
N PRO A 44 -4.39 -9.00 5.75
CA PRO A 44 -4.96 -8.00 4.84
C PRO A 44 -4.39 -6.60 5.03
N ILE A 45 -4.09 -6.21 6.27
CA ILE A 45 -3.49 -4.90 6.59
C ILE A 45 -2.10 -4.80 5.96
N ALA A 46 -1.28 -5.83 6.16
CA ALA A 46 0.05 -5.90 5.55
C ALA A 46 0.01 -5.91 4.02
N PHE A 47 -0.94 -6.62 3.42
CA PHE A 47 -1.09 -6.70 1.96
C PHE A 47 -1.57 -5.37 1.36
N GLY A 48 -2.47 -4.67 2.06
CA GLY A 48 -2.94 -3.34 1.67
C GLY A 48 -1.80 -2.33 1.59
N GLY A 49 -0.78 -2.45 2.44
CA GLY A 49 0.35 -1.53 2.45
C GLY A 49 -0.11 -0.10 2.77
N ALA A 50 0.43 0.91 2.08
CA ALA A 50 0.05 2.31 2.32
C ALA A 50 -1.46 2.56 2.21
N THR A 51 -2.16 1.79 1.36
CA THR A 51 -3.60 1.97 1.14
C THR A 51 -4.49 1.28 2.18
N SER A 52 -3.91 0.68 3.21
CA SER A 52 -4.66 0.19 4.37
C SER A 52 -5.31 1.31 5.17
N MET A 53 -4.88 2.57 4.98
CA MET A 53 -5.48 3.74 5.62
C MET A 53 -6.65 4.35 4.87
N ASP A 54 -6.82 4.06 3.58
CA ASP A 54 -7.84 4.67 2.71
C ASP A 54 -8.57 3.65 1.83
N THR A 55 -8.05 3.25 0.67
CA THR A 55 -8.79 2.49 -0.35
C THR A 55 -9.14 1.08 0.11
N THR A 56 -8.26 0.44 0.88
CA THR A 56 -8.50 -0.93 1.40
C THR A 56 -9.05 -0.94 2.83
N LEU A 57 -9.04 0.20 3.53
CA LEU A 57 -9.55 0.33 4.89
C LEU A 57 -11.00 -0.17 5.08
N PRO A 58 -11.99 0.24 4.26
CA PRO A 58 -13.38 -0.20 4.49
C PRO A 58 -13.54 -1.72 4.32
N ILE A 59 -12.78 -2.32 3.41
CA ILE A 59 -12.79 -3.76 3.17
C ILE A 59 -12.10 -4.51 4.31
N ILE A 60 -10.98 -3.98 4.81
CA ILE A 60 -10.31 -4.53 6.00
C ILE A 60 -11.25 -4.52 7.20
N VAL A 61 -11.91 -3.39 7.48
CA VAL A 61 -12.84 -3.29 8.62
C VAL A 61 -14.02 -4.26 8.46
N GLN A 62 -14.54 -4.43 7.24
CA GLN A 62 -15.63 -5.35 6.95
C GLN A 62 -15.27 -6.82 7.25
N TYR A 63 -14.04 -7.24 6.97
CA TYR A 63 -13.62 -8.64 7.13
C TYR A 63 -12.86 -8.94 8.42
N CYS A 64 -12.07 -8.00 8.92
CA CYS A 64 -11.23 -8.18 10.12
C CYS A 64 -11.90 -7.70 11.41
N GLY A 65 -12.91 -6.83 11.30
CA GLY A 65 -13.60 -6.19 12.41
C GLY A 65 -13.19 -4.73 12.60
N SER A 66 -14.08 -3.93 13.22
CA SER A 66 -13.86 -2.51 13.48
C SER A 66 -12.74 -2.23 14.48
N GLU A 67 -12.39 -3.21 15.30
CA GLU A 67 -11.25 -3.15 16.21
C GLU A 67 -9.91 -2.95 15.48
N GLU A 68 -9.81 -3.40 14.24
CA GLU A 68 -8.58 -3.29 13.43
C GLU A 68 -8.46 -1.96 12.66
N LEU A 69 -9.45 -1.06 12.78
CA LEU A 69 -9.46 0.22 12.07
C LEU A 69 -8.21 1.05 12.39
N ILE A 70 -7.87 1.19 13.67
CA ILE A 70 -6.72 1.99 14.10
C ILE A 70 -5.41 1.34 13.65
N THR A 71 -5.30 0.00 13.74
CA THR A 71 -4.14 -0.75 13.26
C THR A 71 -3.92 -0.54 11.76
N ALA A 72 -4.99 -0.68 10.97
CA ALA A 72 -4.95 -0.53 9.51
C ALA A 72 -4.61 0.89 9.09
N PHE A 73 -5.23 1.88 9.73
CA PHE A 73 -4.93 3.29 9.51
C PHE A 73 -3.48 3.63 9.86
N ALA A 74 -3.01 3.23 11.05
CA ALA A 74 -1.65 3.53 11.50
C ALA A 74 -0.60 2.89 10.58
N SER A 75 -0.80 1.63 10.17
CA SER A 75 0.12 0.95 9.25
C SER A 75 0.22 1.67 7.91
N GLY A 76 -0.91 2.02 7.30
CA GLY A 76 -0.95 2.71 6.01
C GLY A 76 -0.38 4.13 6.08
N PHE A 77 -0.67 4.83 7.18
CA PHE A 77 -0.12 6.17 7.45
C PHE A 77 1.40 6.15 7.58
N ILE A 78 1.96 5.23 8.37
CA ILE A 78 3.41 5.08 8.53
C ILE A 78 4.07 4.77 7.18
N LEU A 79 3.50 3.86 6.40
CA LEU A 79 4.03 3.53 5.07
C LEU A 79 3.93 4.72 4.11
N SER A 80 2.87 5.52 4.19
CA SER A 80 2.70 6.73 3.38
C SER A 80 3.71 7.81 3.73
N LEU A 81 4.08 7.94 5.01
CA LEU A 81 5.14 8.85 5.45
C LEU A 81 6.52 8.37 4.96
N ILE A 82 6.81 7.08 5.05
CA ILE A 82 8.14 6.53 4.74
C ILE A 82 8.40 6.49 3.23
N ALA A 83 7.39 6.14 2.42
CA ALA A 83 7.53 5.94 0.98
C ALA A 83 8.26 7.06 0.21
N PRO A 84 7.92 8.36 0.34
CA PRO A 84 8.62 9.42 -0.39
C PRO A 84 10.09 9.53 -0.02
N PHE A 85 10.46 9.34 1.26
CA PHE A 85 11.86 9.34 1.68
C PHE A 85 12.60 8.16 1.07
N THR A 86 12.04 6.95 1.14
CA THR A 86 12.66 5.76 0.54
C THR A 86 12.88 5.93 -0.96
N ILE A 87 11.88 6.41 -1.70
CA ILE A 87 11.97 6.64 -3.15
C ILE A 87 13.08 7.66 -3.46
N THR A 88 13.12 8.77 -2.71
CA THR A 88 14.13 9.83 -2.92
C THR A 88 15.54 9.33 -2.60
N THR A 89 15.73 8.60 -1.50
CA THR A 89 17.03 8.02 -1.14
C THR A 89 17.52 7.06 -2.22
N ILE A 90 16.66 6.19 -2.75
CA ILE A 90 17.03 5.29 -3.85
C ILE A 90 17.41 6.07 -5.11
N ALA A 91 16.70 7.16 -5.41
CA ALA A 91 17.00 8.00 -6.58
C ALA A 91 18.41 8.60 -6.48
N THR A 92 18.77 9.11 -5.31
CA THR A 92 20.10 9.69 -5.06
C THR A 92 21.23 8.66 -5.08
N LEU A 93 20.97 7.39 -4.80
CA LEU A 93 21.99 6.33 -4.88
C LEU A 93 22.30 5.88 -6.31
N ASN A 94 21.39 6.16 -7.26
CA ASN A 94 21.53 5.81 -8.67
C ASN A 94 22.18 6.91 -9.52
N THR A 95 22.54 8.04 -8.92
CA THR A 95 23.24 9.19 -9.53
C THR A 95 24.69 9.23 -9.09
#